data_AF-A0A0M1JAC0-F1
#
_entry.id   AF-A0A0M1JAC0-F1
#
_cell.length_a   1.000
_cell.length_b   1.000
_cell.length_c   1.000
_cell.angle_alpha   90.00
_cell.angle_beta   90.00
_cell.angle_gamma   90.00
#
_symmetry.space_group_name_H-M   'P 1'
#
loop_
_entity.id
_entity.type
_entity.pdbx_description
1 polymer ?
#
loop_
_entity_poly.entity_id
_entity_poly.type
_entity_poly.pdbx_seq_one_letter_code
_entity_poly.pdbx_strand_id
1 'polypeptide(L)'
;MAIEKHNTPMLDQLEQGPWPSFISGIKRLRDQHPNERINKVTNDLLGQLEHSYETRKGYWKGGTVSVFGYGGGIIPRFSEVGKAFPESKEFHTIRVQPPAGNHYTTAMLRQLADSWEKYGSGLVTFHGQTGNIMFIGADTESTQSFFDDINDYGWDLGGAGPCVRTGMSCVGGARCEMSCTNEHKAHRLLLNNFTDDVHRPALPYKFKFKVSGCPNDCQNAIERADFAIIGTWRDDMKVDQAEVKNYIAQNGRQYYI
;
A
#
# COMPACT_ATOMS: atom_id res chain seq x y z
N MET A 1 -7.91 -29.20 7.80
CA MET A 1 -7.01 -30.20 8.41
C MET A 1 -6.09 -29.48 9.38
N ALA A 2 -5.67 -30.09 10.49
CA ALA A 2 -4.81 -29.41 11.46
C ALA A 2 -3.36 -29.39 10.94
N ILE A 3 -2.84 -28.20 10.63
CA ILE A 3 -1.41 -28.00 10.35
C ILE A 3 -0.63 -27.97 11.67
N GLU A 4 0.60 -28.47 11.68
CA GLU A 4 1.51 -28.33 12.82
C GLU A 4 1.94 -26.86 12.95
N LYS A 5 1.62 -26.24 14.10
CA LYS A 5 1.82 -24.80 14.29
C LYS A 5 3.18 -24.52 14.91
N HIS A 6 3.89 -23.53 14.38
CA HIS A 6 5.10 -23.02 15.05
C HIS A 6 4.74 -22.40 16.40
N ASN A 7 5.59 -22.61 17.40
CA ASN A 7 5.45 -21.98 18.72
C ASN A 7 5.90 -20.52 18.62
N THR A 8 5.07 -19.57 19.07
CA THR A 8 5.32 -18.13 18.87
C THR A 8 5.18 -17.29 20.16
N PRO A 9 5.84 -17.66 21.27
CA PRO A 9 5.58 -17.05 22.58
C PRO A 9 5.85 -15.55 22.65
N MET A 10 6.81 -15.01 21.88
CA MET A 10 7.06 -13.56 21.84
C MET A 10 5.97 -12.85 21.02
N LEU A 11 5.55 -13.41 19.88
CA LEU A 11 4.46 -12.83 19.08
C LEU A 11 3.11 -12.89 19.81
N ASP A 12 2.87 -13.91 20.63
CA ASP A 12 1.64 -14.05 21.43
C ASP A 12 1.45 -12.86 22.38
N GLN A 13 2.52 -12.24 22.86
CA GLN A 13 2.44 -11.02 23.67
C GLN A 13 1.87 -9.83 22.89
N LEU A 14 2.05 -9.80 21.56
CA LEU A 14 1.57 -8.70 20.69
C LEU A 14 0.08 -8.80 20.37
N GLU A 15 -0.62 -9.82 20.86
CA GLU A 15 -2.08 -9.89 20.80
C GLU A 15 -2.75 -9.15 21.96
N GLN A 16 -1.97 -8.77 22.97
CA GLN A 16 -2.48 -8.03 24.13
C GLN A 16 -2.60 -6.53 23.83
N GLY A 17 -3.49 -5.87 24.57
CA GLY A 17 -3.72 -4.42 24.48
C GLY A 17 -4.85 -4.03 23.53
N PRO A 18 -5.18 -2.73 23.47
CA PRO A 18 -6.37 -2.26 22.76
C PRO A 18 -6.18 -2.02 21.26
N TRP A 19 -4.93 -1.94 20.79
CA TRP A 19 -4.66 -1.69 19.37
C TRP A 19 -4.87 -2.96 18.54
N PRO A 20 -5.50 -2.89 17.34
CA PRO A 20 -5.70 -4.06 16.49
C PRO A 20 -4.38 -4.78 16.19
N SER A 21 -4.23 -5.99 16.73
CA SER A 21 -2.99 -6.76 16.57
C SER A 21 -2.86 -7.33 15.15
N PHE A 22 -1.72 -7.03 14.52
CA PHE A 22 -1.37 -7.67 13.25
C PHE A 22 -1.11 -9.18 13.42
N ILE A 23 -0.65 -9.62 14.60
CA ILE A 23 -0.45 -11.05 14.91
C ILE A 23 -1.79 -11.78 14.93
N SER A 24 -2.82 -11.23 15.60
CA SER A 24 -4.15 -11.82 15.57
C SER A 24 -4.72 -11.91 14.15
N GLY A 25 -4.44 -10.93 13.30
CA GLY A 25 -4.80 -10.95 11.88
C GLY A 25 -4.13 -12.10 11.10
N ILE A 26 -2.81 -12.27 11.25
CA ILE A 26 -2.07 -13.36 10.60
C ILE A 26 -2.49 -14.72 11.15
N LYS A 27 -2.67 -14.86 12.47
CA LYS A 27 -3.17 -16.09 13.09
C LYS A 27 -4.57 -16.45 12.63
N ARG A 28 -5.45 -15.48 12.39
CA ARG A 28 -6.77 -15.74 11.80
C ARG A 28 -6.64 -16.35 10.40
N LEU A 29 -5.72 -15.86 9.56
CA LEU A 29 -5.43 -16.49 8.26
C LEU A 29 -4.85 -17.90 8.42
N ARG A 30 -3.96 -18.11 9.39
CA ARG A 30 -3.40 -19.43 9.71
C ARG A 30 -4.47 -20.43 10.17
N ASP A 31 -5.36 -19.99 11.04
CA ASP A 31 -6.20 -20.89 11.85
C ASP A 31 -7.61 -21.08 11.28
N GLN A 32 -8.12 -20.12 10.51
CA GLN A 32 -9.54 -20.06 10.13
C GLN A 32 -9.77 -19.93 8.62
N HIS A 33 -8.74 -19.58 7.84
CA HIS A 33 -8.92 -19.43 6.39
C HIS A 33 -9.21 -20.81 5.74
N PRO A 34 -10.16 -20.92 4.80
CA PRO A 34 -10.54 -22.21 4.21
C PRO A 34 -9.46 -22.82 3.30
N ASN A 35 -8.57 -21.98 2.76
CA ASN A 35 -7.48 -22.43 1.89
C ASN A 35 -6.25 -22.87 2.70
N GLU A 36 -5.93 -24.17 2.62
CA GLU A 36 -4.80 -24.78 3.34
C GLU A 36 -3.43 -24.19 2.94
N ARG A 37 -3.25 -23.77 1.67
CA ARG A 37 -2.02 -23.11 1.21
C ARG A 37 -1.77 -21.82 2.00
N ILE A 38 -2.82 -21.02 2.18
CA ILE A 38 -2.75 -19.78 2.96
C ILE A 38 -2.45 -20.09 4.43
N ASN A 39 -3.07 -21.14 5.00
CA ASN A 39 -2.80 -21.53 6.37
C ASN A 39 -1.31 -21.89 6.56
N LYS A 40 -0.75 -22.70 5.66
CA LYS A 40 0.65 -23.16 5.68
C LYS A 40 1.65 -22.01 5.53
N VAL A 41 1.45 -21.16 4.51
CA VAL A 41 2.32 -20.01 4.24
C VAL A 41 2.33 -19.03 5.42
N THR A 42 1.17 -18.76 6.02
CA THR A 42 1.07 -17.84 7.18
C THR A 42 1.61 -18.46 8.47
N ASN A 43 1.52 -19.79 8.64
CA ASN A 43 2.17 -20.49 9.74
C ASN A 43 3.70 -20.33 9.69
N ASP A 44 4.30 -20.62 8.54
CA ASP A 44 5.75 -20.51 8.34
C ASP A 44 6.23 -19.06 8.45
N LEU A 45 5.44 -18.10 7.96
CA LEU A 45 5.72 -16.69 8.18
C LEU A 45 5.76 -16.33 9.67
N LEU A 46 4.81 -16.82 10.47
CA LEU A 46 4.78 -16.60 11.92
C LEU A 46 5.99 -17.24 12.61
N GLY A 47 6.36 -18.46 12.22
CA GLY A 47 7.57 -19.12 12.73
C GLY A 47 8.84 -18.33 12.42
N GLN A 48 9.01 -17.87 11.18
CA GLN A 48 10.15 -17.04 10.82
C GLN A 48 10.14 -15.68 11.52
N LEU A 49 8.96 -15.10 11.73
CA LEU A 49 8.83 -13.83 12.44
C LEU A 49 9.19 -14.00 13.93
N GLU A 50 8.76 -15.07 14.59
CA GLU A 50 9.17 -15.41 15.96
C GLU A 50 10.70 -15.57 16.02
N HIS A 51 11.28 -16.34 15.10
CA HIS A 51 12.73 -16.50 15.01
C HIS A 51 13.47 -15.16 14.84
N SER A 52 12.85 -14.22 14.10
CA SER A 52 13.36 -12.86 13.95
C SER A 52 13.27 -12.05 15.25
N TYR A 53 12.26 -12.28 16.09
CA TYR A 53 12.11 -11.68 17.41
C TYR A 53 13.15 -12.23 18.40
N GLU A 54 13.36 -13.54 18.42
CA GLU A 54 14.35 -14.21 19.28
C GLU A 54 15.77 -13.70 18.99
N THR A 55 16.12 -13.61 17.71
CA THR A 55 17.48 -13.28 17.26
C THR A 55 17.70 -11.80 16.94
N ARG A 56 16.63 -11.00 16.93
CA ARG A 56 16.65 -9.56 16.61
C ARG A 56 17.27 -9.25 15.25
N LYS A 57 17.03 -10.11 14.25
CA LYS A 57 17.52 -9.98 12.88
C LYS A 57 16.39 -10.23 11.87
N GLY A 58 16.42 -9.53 10.74
CA GLY A 58 15.58 -9.86 9.59
C GLY A 58 16.24 -10.91 8.68
N TYR A 59 15.52 -11.99 8.36
CA TYR A 59 16.01 -13.10 7.52
C TYR A 59 15.45 -13.07 6.10
N TRP A 60 15.60 -11.94 5.42
CA TRP A 60 15.12 -11.77 4.06
C TRP A 60 16.23 -11.26 3.16
N LYS A 61 16.47 -11.97 2.06
CA LYS A 61 17.34 -11.50 0.98
C LYS A 61 16.50 -11.00 -0.20
N GLY A 62 17.09 -10.11 -0.98
CA GLY A 62 16.52 -9.68 -2.26
C GLY A 62 16.78 -10.68 -3.39
N GLY A 63 16.20 -10.37 -4.55
CA GLY A 63 16.47 -11.06 -5.81
C GLY A 63 15.81 -10.32 -6.97
N THR A 64 15.49 -11.05 -8.04
CA THR A 64 14.89 -10.49 -9.25
C THR A 64 13.72 -11.37 -9.67
N VAL A 65 12.51 -10.80 -9.70
CA VAL A 65 11.28 -11.40 -10.24
C VAL A 65 10.49 -10.28 -10.89
N SER A 66 9.93 -10.54 -12.06
CA SER A 66 9.08 -9.62 -12.81
C SER A 66 8.02 -10.40 -13.58
N VAL A 67 7.08 -9.69 -14.20
CA VAL A 67 6.11 -10.23 -15.15
C VAL A 67 6.53 -9.89 -16.57
N PHE A 68 6.06 -10.64 -17.56
CA PHE A 68 6.37 -10.36 -18.96
C PHE A 68 5.96 -8.94 -19.36
N GLY A 69 6.83 -8.27 -20.10
CA GLY A 69 6.62 -6.91 -20.57
C GLY A 69 7.01 -5.80 -19.58
N TYR A 70 7.15 -6.10 -18.29
CA TYR A 70 7.50 -5.13 -17.23
C TYR A 70 8.82 -5.45 -16.56
N GLY A 71 9.58 -4.40 -16.21
CA GLY A 71 10.82 -4.48 -15.43
C GLY A 71 10.65 -4.03 -13.97
N GLY A 72 9.43 -3.66 -13.55
CA GLY A 72 9.11 -3.16 -12.22
C GLY A 72 7.81 -3.73 -11.65
N GLY A 73 7.44 -3.30 -10.44
CA GLY A 73 6.19 -3.64 -9.77
C GLY A 73 6.24 -4.76 -8.74
N ILE A 74 7.27 -5.61 -8.77
CA ILE A 74 7.46 -6.69 -7.80
C ILE A 74 8.68 -6.41 -6.93
N ILE A 75 8.53 -6.62 -5.62
CA ILE A 75 9.62 -6.63 -4.65
C ILE A 75 9.87 -8.09 -4.24
N PRO A 76 10.80 -8.80 -4.89
CA PRO A 76 11.07 -10.19 -4.60
C PRO A 76 11.81 -10.34 -3.28
N ARG A 77 11.30 -11.21 -2.39
CA ARG A 77 11.97 -11.60 -1.16
C ARG A 77 12.04 -13.12 -1.05
N PHE A 78 13.21 -13.57 -0.62
CA PHE A 78 13.53 -14.96 -0.36
C PHE A 78 13.97 -15.09 1.10
N SER A 79 13.50 -16.10 1.80
CA SER A 79 13.91 -16.35 3.18
C SER A 79 15.36 -16.82 3.23
N GLU A 80 16.15 -16.26 4.14
CA GLU A 80 17.49 -16.77 4.45
C GLU A 80 17.45 -18.07 5.28
N VAL A 81 16.29 -18.35 5.90
CA VAL A 81 16.02 -19.53 6.74
C VAL A 81 14.94 -20.43 6.12
N GLY A 82 14.77 -20.37 4.80
CA GLY A 82 13.71 -21.09 4.08
C GLY A 82 13.76 -22.62 4.19
N LYS A 83 14.85 -23.20 4.70
CA LYS A 83 14.87 -24.65 5.04
C LYS A 83 14.00 -24.96 6.26
N ALA A 84 13.93 -24.05 7.23
CA ALA A 84 13.11 -24.18 8.42
C ALA A 84 11.65 -23.75 8.18
N PHE A 85 11.43 -22.87 7.19
CA PHE A 85 10.13 -22.31 6.84
C PHE A 85 9.89 -22.44 5.31
N PRO A 86 9.72 -23.67 4.80
CA PRO A 86 9.66 -23.95 3.36
C PRO A 86 8.46 -23.33 2.65
N GLU A 87 7.31 -23.17 3.32
CA GLU A 87 6.09 -22.65 2.73
C GLU A 87 6.18 -21.14 2.49
N SER A 88 6.97 -20.42 3.29
CA SER A 88 7.26 -18.99 3.12
C SER A 88 8.66 -18.71 2.58
N LYS A 89 9.31 -19.69 1.91
CA LYS A 89 10.67 -19.55 1.38
C LYS A 89 10.79 -18.43 0.33
N GLU A 90 9.70 -18.20 -0.42
CA GLU A 90 9.50 -17.10 -1.36
C GLU A 90 8.32 -16.27 -0.87
N PHE A 91 8.51 -14.96 -0.79
CA PHE A 91 7.53 -14.08 -0.17
C PHE A 91 7.47 -12.72 -0.86
N HIS A 92 7.21 -12.75 -2.17
CA HIS A 92 7.28 -11.59 -3.02
C HIS A 92 6.11 -10.64 -2.78
N THR A 93 6.38 -9.34 -2.78
CA THR A 93 5.33 -8.32 -2.70
C THR A 93 5.04 -7.78 -4.09
N ILE A 94 3.79 -7.89 -4.52
CA ILE A 94 3.30 -7.38 -5.79
C ILE A 94 2.59 -6.06 -5.50
N ARG A 95 3.04 -4.99 -6.14
CA ARG A 95 2.50 -3.64 -5.95
C ARG A 95 1.49 -3.38 -7.05
N VAL A 96 0.26 -3.03 -6.67
CA VAL A 96 -0.83 -2.69 -7.60
C VAL A 96 -1.17 -1.21 -7.42
N GLN A 97 -1.38 -0.51 -8.54
CA GLN A 97 -1.72 0.91 -8.52
C GLN A 97 -3.09 1.13 -7.88
N PRO A 98 -3.24 2.08 -6.95
CA PRO A 98 -4.52 2.45 -6.40
C PRO A 98 -5.28 3.39 -7.36
N PRO A 99 -6.61 3.54 -7.21
CA PRO A 99 -7.31 4.67 -7.79
C PRO A 99 -6.87 5.98 -7.12
N ALA A 100 -6.93 7.08 -7.86
CA ALA A 100 -6.61 8.39 -7.31
C ALA A 100 -7.49 8.74 -6.09
N GLY A 101 -6.87 9.21 -5.01
CA GLY A 101 -7.54 9.51 -3.74
C GLY A 101 -7.96 8.28 -2.92
N ASN A 102 -7.58 7.06 -3.33
CA ASN A 102 -7.92 5.82 -2.64
C ASN A 102 -9.43 5.59 -2.46
N HIS A 103 -10.22 5.92 -3.48
CA HIS A 103 -11.66 5.64 -3.49
C HIS A 103 -11.95 4.25 -4.06
N TYR A 104 -12.58 3.39 -3.26
CA TYR A 104 -12.91 2.01 -3.64
C TYR A 104 -14.39 1.72 -3.45
N THR A 105 -14.94 0.87 -4.31
CA THR A 105 -16.21 0.19 -4.03
C THR A 105 -15.94 -1.13 -3.31
N THR A 106 -16.92 -1.67 -2.59
CA THR A 106 -16.76 -3.00 -1.98
C THR A 106 -16.61 -4.10 -3.03
N ALA A 107 -17.16 -3.93 -4.23
CA ALA A 107 -16.98 -4.86 -5.34
C ALA A 107 -15.51 -4.93 -5.81
N MET A 108 -14.85 -3.77 -5.98
CA MET A 108 -13.43 -3.70 -6.34
C MET A 108 -12.55 -4.43 -5.31
N LEU A 109 -12.79 -4.16 -4.01
CA LEU A 109 -12.00 -4.77 -2.94
C LEU A 109 -12.19 -6.29 -2.86
N ARG A 110 -13.43 -6.78 -3.03
CA ARG A 110 -13.71 -8.21 -3.06
C ARG A 110 -13.06 -8.89 -4.26
N GLN A 111 -13.18 -8.31 -5.45
CA GLN A 111 -12.59 -8.87 -6.67
C GLN A 111 -11.05 -9.02 -6.56
N LEU A 112 -10.38 -8.00 -6.01
CA LEU A 112 -8.94 -8.04 -5.73
C LEU A 112 -8.59 -9.10 -4.66
N ALA A 113 -9.38 -9.22 -3.60
CA ALA A 113 -9.18 -10.22 -2.56
C ALA A 113 -9.37 -11.65 -3.11
N ASP A 114 -10.44 -11.89 -3.87
CA ASP A 114 -10.73 -13.18 -4.51
C ASP A 114 -9.59 -13.61 -5.44
N SER A 115 -9.00 -12.66 -6.18
CA SER A 115 -7.82 -12.93 -7.02
C SER A 115 -6.60 -13.22 -6.16
N TRP A 116 -6.37 -12.43 -5.10
CA TRP A 116 -5.22 -12.62 -4.22
C TRP A 116 -5.23 -13.95 -3.48
N GLU A 117 -6.39 -14.45 -3.06
CA GLU A 117 -6.50 -15.73 -2.36
C GLU A 117 -6.11 -16.93 -3.25
N LYS A 118 -6.26 -16.81 -4.58
CA LYS A 118 -5.81 -17.84 -5.53
C LYS A 118 -4.29 -17.98 -5.56
N TYR A 119 -3.57 -16.87 -5.51
CA TYR A 119 -2.14 -16.81 -5.85
C TYR A 119 -1.21 -16.44 -4.69
N GLY A 120 -1.72 -15.75 -3.68
CA GLY A 120 -0.90 -15.16 -2.60
C GLY A 120 -1.22 -15.68 -1.21
N SER A 121 -0.57 -15.08 -0.21
CA SER A 121 -0.69 -15.49 1.20
C SER A 121 -1.98 -15.02 1.88
N GLY A 122 -2.83 -14.24 1.20
CA GLY A 122 -3.96 -13.53 1.81
C GLY A 122 -3.56 -12.26 2.57
N LEU A 123 -2.27 -11.98 2.78
CA LEU A 123 -1.81 -10.73 3.41
C LEU A 123 -1.79 -9.57 2.44
N VAL A 124 -2.32 -8.43 2.90
CA VAL A 124 -2.37 -7.19 2.15
C VAL A 124 -1.96 -6.04 3.07
N THR A 125 -1.16 -5.10 2.57
CA THR A 125 -1.04 -3.77 3.18
C THR A 125 -1.80 -2.76 2.34
N PHE A 126 -2.74 -2.09 2.99
CA PHE A 126 -3.63 -1.09 2.41
C PHE A 126 -3.37 0.25 3.12
N HIS A 127 -2.37 1.05 2.72
CA HIS A 127 -1.54 0.99 1.51
C HIS A 127 -0.05 1.08 1.85
N GLY A 128 0.81 0.80 0.87
CA GLY A 128 2.23 1.14 0.95
C GLY A 128 2.44 2.65 0.96
N GLN A 129 3.54 3.13 1.56
CA GLN A 129 3.81 4.57 1.73
C GLN A 129 3.84 5.39 0.43
N THR A 130 4.06 4.77 -0.73
CA THR A 130 3.99 5.50 -2.00
C THR A 130 2.55 5.64 -2.49
N GLY A 131 1.68 4.66 -2.16
CA GLY A 131 0.28 4.65 -2.53
C GLY A 131 -0.24 3.25 -2.92
N ASN A 132 0.65 2.37 -3.38
CA ASN A 132 0.28 1.03 -3.87
C ASN A 132 -0.53 0.21 -2.87
N ILE A 133 -1.49 -0.55 -3.39
CA ILE A 133 -1.96 -1.75 -2.72
C ILE A 133 -0.81 -2.75 -2.75
N MET A 134 -0.42 -3.28 -1.60
CA MET A 134 0.68 -4.26 -1.53
C MET A 134 0.10 -5.62 -1.21
N PHE A 135 0.12 -6.52 -2.19
CA PHE A 135 -0.21 -7.92 -2.03
C PHE A 135 1.08 -8.66 -1.64
N ILE A 136 1.11 -9.18 -0.41
CA ILE A 136 2.37 -9.57 0.25
C ILE A 136 2.46 -11.09 0.37
N GLY A 137 3.42 -11.70 -0.30
CA GLY A 137 3.71 -13.11 -0.16
C GLY A 137 3.08 -13.93 -1.28
N ALA A 138 3.74 -13.95 -2.43
CA ALA A 138 3.56 -14.93 -3.48
C ALA A 138 4.91 -15.60 -3.78
N ASP A 139 4.87 -16.82 -4.32
CA ASP A 139 6.03 -17.44 -4.96
C ASP A 139 6.25 -16.87 -6.37
N THR A 140 7.40 -17.17 -6.97
CA THR A 140 7.76 -16.69 -8.31
C THR A 140 6.72 -17.10 -9.35
N GLU A 141 6.28 -18.35 -9.33
CA GLU A 141 5.38 -18.94 -10.33
C GLU A 141 3.99 -18.27 -10.32
N SER A 142 3.52 -17.84 -9.16
CA SER A 142 2.21 -17.21 -9.00
C SER A 142 2.17 -15.73 -9.41
N THR A 143 3.34 -15.08 -9.55
CA THR A 143 3.39 -13.62 -9.81
C THR A 143 2.78 -13.22 -11.15
N GLN A 144 3.06 -13.98 -12.22
CA GLN A 144 2.50 -13.73 -13.55
C GLN A 144 0.98 -13.98 -13.54
N SER A 145 0.53 -15.10 -13.00
CA SER A 145 -0.90 -15.45 -12.96
C SER A 145 -1.74 -14.47 -12.15
N PHE A 146 -1.22 -13.95 -11.04
CA PHE A 146 -1.90 -12.89 -10.30
C PHE A 146 -2.00 -11.61 -11.12
N PHE A 147 -0.92 -11.22 -11.80
CA PHE A 147 -0.93 -10.04 -12.64
C PHE A 147 -1.93 -10.18 -13.80
N ASP A 148 -1.92 -11.31 -14.50
CA ASP A 148 -2.84 -11.55 -15.62
C ASP A 148 -4.31 -11.45 -15.15
N ASP A 149 -4.67 -12.11 -14.03
CA ASP A 149 -6.04 -12.08 -13.48
C ASP A 149 -6.47 -10.64 -13.15
N ILE A 150 -5.63 -9.85 -12.48
CA ILE A 150 -6.01 -8.48 -12.13
C ILE A 150 -6.01 -7.53 -13.33
N ASN A 151 -5.17 -7.80 -14.33
CA ASN A 151 -5.09 -6.99 -15.55
C ASN A 151 -6.31 -7.19 -16.45
N ASP A 152 -6.85 -8.40 -16.50
CA ASP A 152 -8.07 -8.72 -17.25
C ASP A 152 -9.28 -7.87 -16.84
N TYR A 153 -9.34 -7.45 -15.57
CA TYR A 153 -10.38 -6.54 -15.07
C TYR A 153 -9.90 -5.11 -14.79
N GLY A 154 -8.74 -4.73 -15.34
CA GLY A 154 -8.32 -3.34 -15.50
C GLY A 154 -7.41 -2.77 -14.41
N TRP A 155 -6.83 -3.59 -13.54
CA TRP A 155 -5.77 -3.15 -12.62
C TRP A 155 -4.40 -3.35 -13.23
N ASP A 156 -3.44 -2.53 -12.79
CA ASP A 156 -2.08 -2.62 -13.28
C ASP A 156 -1.07 -2.56 -12.12
N LEU A 157 0.14 -3.05 -12.37
CA LEU A 157 1.21 -3.00 -11.39
C LEU A 157 1.68 -1.57 -11.16
N GLY A 158 2.14 -1.28 -9.95
CA GLY A 158 2.79 -0.03 -9.62
C GLY A 158 4.27 -0.01 -9.99
N GLY A 159 4.93 1.14 -9.78
CA GLY A 159 6.35 1.27 -10.03
C GLY A 159 7.25 0.68 -8.92
N ALA A 160 8.27 -0.07 -9.32
CA ALA A 160 9.39 -0.46 -8.46
C ALA A 160 10.71 -0.48 -9.26
N GLY A 161 11.81 -0.07 -8.63
CA GLY A 161 13.10 0.08 -9.31
C GLY A 161 13.44 1.54 -9.66
N PRO A 162 14.41 1.75 -10.57
CA PRO A 162 14.79 3.07 -11.08
C PRO A 162 13.81 3.51 -12.19
N CYS A 163 12.58 3.78 -11.77
CA CYS A 163 11.44 4.09 -12.63
C CYS A 163 10.61 5.20 -12.00
N VAL A 164 9.62 5.72 -12.76
CA VAL A 164 8.53 6.48 -12.17
C VAL A 164 7.77 5.56 -11.23
N ARG A 165 7.58 5.99 -9.98
CA ARG A 165 6.81 5.25 -9.00
C ARG A 165 5.35 5.62 -9.11
N THR A 166 4.50 4.76 -8.56
CA THR A 166 3.09 5.04 -8.35
C THR A 166 2.89 6.43 -7.75
N GLY A 167 1.99 7.20 -8.34
CA GLY A 167 1.58 8.50 -7.84
C GLY A 167 0.57 8.37 -6.71
N MET A 168 0.31 9.47 -6.01
CA MET A 168 -0.81 9.56 -5.08
C MET A 168 -1.25 11.01 -4.92
N SER A 169 -2.54 11.19 -4.66
CA SER A 169 -3.18 12.46 -4.36
C SER A 169 -3.81 12.43 -2.97
N CYS A 170 -3.94 13.59 -2.31
CA CYS A 170 -4.87 13.70 -1.18
C CYS A 170 -6.34 13.50 -1.65
N VAL A 171 -7.28 13.43 -0.70
CA VAL A 171 -8.72 13.26 -0.99
C VAL A 171 -9.28 14.40 -1.83
N GLY A 172 -8.69 15.59 -1.69
CA GLY A 172 -8.97 16.73 -2.54
C GLY A 172 -10.42 17.16 -2.59
N GLY A 173 -10.81 17.73 -3.73
CA GLY A 173 -12.18 18.22 -3.96
C GLY A 173 -13.29 17.17 -3.86
N ALA A 174 -12.96 15.88 -3.71
CA ALA A 174 -13.97 14.86 -3.41
C ALA A 174 -14.56 15.01 -2.00
N ARG A 175 -13.81 15.58 -1.04
CA ARG A 175 -14.28 15.77 0.34
C ARG A 175 -13.56 16.87 1.13
N CYS A 176 -12.93 17.83 0.45
CA CYS A 176 -12.22 18.93 1.10
C CYS A 176 -12.55 20.24 0.40
N GLU A 177 -13.07 21.19 1.17
CA GLU A 177 -13.41 22.55 0.79
C GLU A 177 -12.17 23.44 0.57
N MET A 178 -10.99 23.02 1.05
CA MET A 178 -9.72 23.73 0.87
C MET A 178 -9.01 23.38 -0.45
N SER A 179 -9.58 22.49 -1.26
CA SER A 179 -9.00 22.01 -2.51
C SER A 179 -8.83 23.13 -3.55
N CYS A 180 -7.60 23.43 -3.95
CA CYS A 180 -7.29 24.44 -4.98
C CYS A 180 -6.86 23.85 -6.33
N THR A 181 -6.90 22.53 -6.47
CA THR A 181 -6.64 21.83 -7.74
C THR A 181 -7.62 20.69 -7.93
N ASN A 182 -7.63 20.06 -9.11
CA ASN A 182 -8.29 18.77 -9.27
C ASN A 182 -7.25 17.67 -9.13
N GLU A 183 -7.02 17.23 -7.90
CA GLU A 183 -5.93 16.33 -7.52
C GLU A 183 -6.05 14.99 -8.24
N HIS A 184 -7.27 14.46 -8.33
CA HIS A 184 -7.53 13.18 -8.97
C HIS A 184 -7.25 13.22 -10.46
N LYS A 185 -7.62 14.32 -11.14
CA LYS A 185 -7.29 14.52 -12.56
C LYS A 185 -5.80 14.71 -12.76
N ALA A 186 -5.14 15.55 -11.97
CA ALA A 186 -3.70 15.78 -12.06
C ALA A 186 -2.91 14.48 -11.85
N HIS A 187 -3.25 13.72 -10.80
CA HIS A 187 -2.65 12.41 -10.54
C HIS A 187 -2.81 11.46 -11.72
N ARG A 188 -4.03 11.28 -12.25
CA ARG A 188 -4.28 10.38 -13.38
C ARG A 188 -3.55 10.81 -14.65
N LEU A 189 -3.52 12.12 -14.95
CA LEU A 189 -2.81 12.63 -16.13
C LEU A 189 -1.31 12.34 -16.06
N LEU A 190 -0.69 12.51 -14.89
CA LEU A 190 0.72 12.18 -14.71
C LEU A 190 0.96 10.69 -14.94
N LEU A 191 0.29 9.79 -14.21
CA LEU A 191 0.59 8.35 -14.35
C LEU A 191 0.25 7.79 -15.73
N ASN A 192 -0.84 8.25 -16.36
CA ASN A 192 -1.19 7.80 -17.69
C ASN A 192 -0.20 8.27 -18.76
N ASN A 193 0.39 9.46 -18.60
CA ASN A 193 1.40 9.96 -19.54
C ASN A 193 2.78 9.33 -19.33
N PHE A 194 3.06 8.85 -18.12
CA PHE A 194 4.33 8.23 -17.73
C PHE A 194 4.20 6.71 -17.55
N THR A 195 3.20 6.07 -18.15
CA THR A 195 2.94 4.63 -17.96
C THR A 195 4.14 3.78 -18.35
N ASP A 196 4.80 4.07 -19.48
CA ASP A 196 6.01 3.33 -19.88
C ASP A 196 7.12 3.44 -18.83
N ASP A 197 7.39 4.66 -18.35
CA ASP A 197 8.39 4.94 -17.32
C ASP A 197 8.03 4.35 -15.94
N VAL A 198 6.76 4.00 -15.69
CA VAL A 198 6.35 3.29 -14.46
C VAL A 198 6.76 1.82 -14.53
N HIS A 199 6.52 1.20 -15.68
CA HIS A 199 6.62 -0.24 -15.85
C HIS A 199 7.98 -0.73 -16.38
N ARG A 200 8.70 0.12 -17.11
CA ARG A 200 9.98 -0.21 -17.77
C ARG A 200 11.07 0.70 -17.24
N PRO A 201 11.80 0.28 -16.18
CA PRO A 201 12.81 1.13 -15.55
C PRO A 201 13.89 1.59 -16.53
N ALA A 202 13.85 2.88 -16.90
CA ALA A 202 14.79 3.53 -17.81
C ALA A 202 15.47 4.76 -17.20
N LEU A 203 15.14 5.09 -15.94
CA LEU A 203 15.66 6.29 -15.27
C LEU A 203 16.99 6.00 -14.56
N PRO A 204 17.82 7.02 -14.30
CA PRO A 204 19.03 6.85 -13.47
C PRO A 204 18.72 6.36 -12.04
N TYR A 205 17.58 6.80 -11.48
CA TYR A 205 17.08 6.33 -10.20
C TYR A 205 15.56 6.50 -10.09
N LYS A 206 15.00 6.30 -8.90
CA LYS A 206 13.54 6.40 -8.66
C LYS A 206 13.06 7.85 -8.84
N PHE A 207 11.85 8.02 -9.38
CA PHE A 207 11.17 9.31 -9.48
C PHE A 207 9.72 9.18 -9.00
N LYS A 208 9.16 10.19 -8.32
CA LYS A 208 7.81 10.14 -7.73
C LYS A 208 7.03 11.40 -8.01
N PHE A 209 5.75 11.23 -8.32
CA PHE A 209 4.74 12.28 -8.32
C PHE A 209 3.89 12.21 -7.05
N LYS A 210 3.61 13.36 -6.42
CA LYS A 210 2.54 13.49 -5.42
C LYS A 210 1.78 14.79 -5.57
N VAL A 211 0.50 14.74 -5.26
CA VAL A 211 -0.44 15.85 -5.44
C VAL A 211 -1.17 16.17 -4.14
N SER A 212 -1.06 17.41 -3.69
CA SER A 212 -1.81 17.97 -2.58
C SER A 212 -2.63 19.16 -3.04
N GLY A 213 -3.88 19.22 -2.58
CA GLY A 213 -4.85 20.24 -2.95
C GLY A 213 -4.55 21.65 -2.48
N CYS A 214 -3.83 21.76 -1.35
CA CYS A 214 -3.54 23.01 -0.68
C CYS A 214 -2.24 22.89 0.14
N PRO A 215 -1.74 23.99 0.72
CA PRO A 215 -0.50 24.01 1.51
C PRO A 215 -0.51 23.17 2.80
N ASN A 216 -1.65 22.65 3.27
CA ASN A 216 -1.68 21.67 4.37
C ASN A 216 -0.97 20.35 3.99
N ASP A 217 -0.75 20.12 2.70
CA ASP A 217 0.00 19.00 2.14
C ASP A 217 -0.34 17.63 2.76
N CYS A 218 -1.63 17.28 2.79
CA CYS A 218 -2.09 16.03 3.40
C CYS A 218 -1.50 14.76 2.74
N GLN A 219 -0.99 14.86 1.50
CA GLN A 219 -0.29 13.77 0.84
C GLN A 219 1.21 13.70 1.18
N ASN A 220 1.70 14.71 1.89
CA ASN A 220 3.10 14.95 2.19
C ASN A 220 3.94 14.84 0.90
N ALA A 221 3.55 15.64 -0.09
CA ALA A 221 4.13 15.69 -1.41
C ALA A 221 5.53 16.29 -1.36
N ILE A 222 5.72 17.38 -0.61
CA ILE A 222 7.00 18.11 -0.59
C ILE A 222 8.14 17.27 -0.02
N GLU A 223 7.89 16.40 0.97
CA GLU A 223 8.95 15.59 1.58
C GLU A 223 9.12 14.22 0.90
N ARG A 224 8.10 13.73 0.18
CA ARG A 224 8.06 12.32 -0.26
C ARG A 224 7.84 12.13 -1.75
N ALA A 225 8.00 13.18 -2.56
CA ALA A 225 8.02 13.11 -4.01
C ALA A 225 9.14 13.95 -4.62
N ASP A 226 9.66 13.49 -5.75
CA ASP A 226 10.66 14.22 -6.54
C ASP A 226 9.99 15.37 -7.32
N PHE A 227 8.71 15.21 -7.64
CA PHE A 227 7.86 16.25 -8.23
C PHE A 227 6.58 16.40 -7.40
N ALA A 228 6.55 17.46 -6.59
CA ALA A 228 5.42 17.81 -5.73
C ALA A 228 4.52 18.84 -6.41
N ILE A 229 3.21 18.56 -6.45
CA ILE A 229 2.19 19.51 -6.87
C ILE A 229 1.40 19.91 -5.64
N ILE A 230 1.42 21.20 -5.32
CA ILE A 230 0.69 21.77 -4.17
C ILE A 230 -0.20 22.89 -4.71
N GLY A 231 -1.52 22.69 -4.61
CA GLY A 231 -2.50 23.66 -5.06
C GLY A 231 -2.46 24.94 -4.23
N THR A 232 -2.81 26.06 -4.87
CA THR A 232 -2.94 27.37 -4.23
C THR A 232 -3.91 28.24 -5.03
N TRP A 233 -4.27 29.38 -4.48
CA TRP A 233 -5.01 30.44 -5.16
C TRP A 233 -4.12 31.68 -5.34
N ARG A 234 -4.58 32.65 -6.13
CA ARG A 234 -3.81 33.89 -6.43
C ARG A 234 -4.64 35.17 -6.34
N ASP A 235 -5.87 35.05 -5.85
CA ASP A 235 -6.81 36.11 -5.54
C ASP A 235 -6.96 36.26 -4.01
N ASP A 236 -7.89 37.11 -3.56
CA ASP A 236 -8.11 37.36 -2.15
C ASP A 236 -8.88 36.21 -1.48
N MET A 237 -8.60 35.99 -0.19
CA MET A 237 -9.43 35.08 0.63
C MET A 237 -10.87 35.60 0.71
N LYS A 238 -11.83 34.70 0.48
CA LYS A 238 -13.26 35.02 0.60
C LYS A 238 -13.65 35.04 2.07
N VAL A 239 -14.19 36.16 2.55
CA VAL A 239 -14.58 36.34 3.95
C VAL A 239 -16.10 36.56 4.05
N ASP A 240 -16.79 35.66 4.76
CA ASP A 240 -18.18 35.85 5.15
C ASP A 240 -18.24 36.57 6.50
N GLN A 241 -18.58 37.86 6.45
CA GLN A 241 -18.67 38.72 7.64
C GLN A 241 -19.79 38.32 8.60
N ALA A 242 -20.85 37.65 8.13
CA ALA A 242 -21.90 37.14 9.01
C ALA A 242 -21.38 35.96 9.83
N GLU A 243 -20.66 35.04 9.18
CA GLU A 243 -20.08 33.89 9.87
C GLU A 243 -18.99 34.27 10.87
N VAL A 244 -18.13 35.25 10.53
CA VAL A 244 -17.15 35.80 11.49
C VAL A 244 -17.84 36.31 12.76
N LYS A 245 -18.96 37.04 12.62
CA LYS A 245 -19.72 37.53 13.77
C LYS A 245 -20.33 36.39 14.59
N ASN A 246 -20.89 35.38 13.92
CA ASN A 246 -21.44 34.19 14.58
C ASN A 246 -20.35 33.47 15.40
N TYR A 247 -19.17 33.27 14.79
CA TYR A 247 -18.05 32.59 15.43
C TYR A 247 -17.55 33.35 16.67
N ILE A 248 -17.42 34.67 16.58
CA ILE A 248 -17.04 35.53 17.72
C ILE A 248 -18.10 35.50 18.83
N ALA A 249 -19.39 35.48 18.48
CA ALA A 249 -20.47 35.40 19.46
C ALA A 249 -20.47 34.06 20.23
N GLN A 250 -20.10 32.96 19.56
CA GLN A 250 -20.03 31.64 20.17
C GLN A 250 -18.78 31.42 21.03
N ASN A 251 -17.60 31.83 20.53
CA ASN A 251 -16.31 31.50 21.13
C ASN A 251 -15.70 32.65 21.96
N GLY A 252 -16.31 33.84 21.88
CA GLY A 252 -15.81 35.06 22.49
C GLY A 252 -14.70 35.72 21.67
N ARG A 253 -14.62 37.06 21.76
CA ARG A 253 -13.64 37.85 21.01
C ARG A 253 -12.19 37.42 21.26
N GLN A 254 -11.83 37.09 22.51
CA GLN A 254 -10.45 36.73 22.87
C GLN A 254 -9.95 35.43 22.22
N TYR A 255 -10.84 34.55 21.77
CA TYR A 255 -10.44 33.36 21.02
C TYR A 255 -10.01 33.71 19.57
N TYR A 256 -10.48 34.86 19.05
CA TYR A 256 -10.33 35.24 17.65
C TYR A 256 -9.13 36.17 17.38
N ILE A 257 -8.73 36.98 18.38
CA ILE A 257 -7.57 37.89 18.34
C ILE A 257 -6.35 37.25 18.98
#